data_AF-A0A2E3PNQ3-F1
#
_entry.id   AF-A0A2E3PNQ3-F1
#
_cell.length_a   1.000
_cell.length_b   1.000
_cell.length_c   1.000
_cell.angle_alpha   90.00
_cell.angle_beta   90.00
_cell.angle_gamma   90.00
#
_symmetry.space_group_name_H-M   'P 1'
#
loop_
_entity.id
_entity.type
_entity.pdbx_description
1 polymer ?
#
loop_
_entity_poly.entity_id
_entity_poly.type
_entity_poly.pdbx_seq_one_letter_code
_entity_poly.pdbx_strand_id
1 'polypeptide(L)'
;MTDTMSPTEIQKARVQLGLSVADMARMLGHSDLHQRRLESSEDVDMHRQARPTTVRLLRAYLDGYRPDDWPMESKPGLAAKRVGA
;
A
#
# COMPACT_ATOMS: atom_id res chain seq x y z
N MET A 1 -7.20 -8.15 -20.09
CA MET A 1 -7.63 -8.25 -18.69
C MET A 1 -7.16 -7.01 -17.96
N THR A 2 -8.08 -6.11 -17.61
CA THR A 2 -7.80 -4.97 -16.73
C THR A 2 -7.58 -5.51 -15.34
N ASP A 3 -6.40 -5.24 -14.77
CA ASP A 3 -6.07 -5.69 -13.44
C ASP A 3 -6.44 -4.57 -12.45
N THR A 4 -7.41 -4.82 -11.57
CA THR A 4 -7.96 -3.83 -10.62
C THR A 4 -7.91 -4.35 -9.20
N MET A 5 -7.66 -3.44 -8.25
CA MET A 5 -7.83 -3.66 -6.81
C MET A 5 -8.55 -2.45 -6.21
N SER A 6 -9.47 -2.70 -5.30
CA SER A 6 -10.18 -1.68 -4.52
C SER A 6 -9.27 -1.07 -3.45
N PRO A 7 -9.63 0.10 -2.89
CA PRO A 7 -8.84 0.74 -1.83
C PRO A 7 -8.62 -0.16 -0.61
N THR A 8 -9.66 -0.90 -0.21
CA THR A 8 -9.61 -1.79 0.95
C THR A 8 -8.68 -2.99 0.71
N GLU A 9 -8.62 -3.50 -0.52
CA GLU A 9 -7.69 -4.58 -0.88
C GLU A 9 -6.25 -4.09 -0.89
N ILE A 10 -5.99 -2.88 -1.37
CA ILE A 10 -4.65 -2.27 -1.33
C ILE A 10 -4.19 -2.06 0.12
N GLN A 11 -5.09 -1.56 0.98
CA GLN A 11 -4.80 -1.39 2.40
C GLN A 11 -4.50 -2.73 3.08
N LYS A 12 -5.34 -3.76 2.84
CA LYS A 12 -5.12 -5.11 3.36
C LYS A 12 -3.81 -5.71 2.90
N ALA A 13 -3.49 -5.58 1.61
CA ALA A 13 -2.22 -6.04 1.04
C ALA A 13 -1.03 -5.40 1.76
N ARG A 14 -1.06 -4.07 1.98
CA ARG A 14 0.00 -3.37 2.70
C ARG A 14 0.18 -3.91 4.12
N VAL A 15 -0.91 -4.09 4.86
CA VAL A 15 -0.86 -4.63 6.23
C VAL A 15 -0.33 -6.05 6.24
N GLN A 16 -0.77 -6.90 5.31
CA GLN A 16 -0.31 -8.28 5.17
C GLN A 16 1.18 -8.38 4.83
N LEU A 17 1.68 -7.47 4.00
CA LEU A 17 3.10 -7.37 3.66
C LEU A 17 3.96 -6.76 4.79
N GLY A 18 3.32 -6.32 5.88
CA GLY A 18 3.99 -5.69 7.01
C GLY A 18 4.53 -4.28 6.73
N LEU A 19 4.14 -3.66 5.61
CA LEU A 19 4.71 -2.40 5.15
C LEU A 19 4.04 -1.18 5.81
N SER A 20 4.84 -0.16 6.12
CA SER A 20 4.30 1.17 6.38
C SER A 20 3.76 1.80 5.08
N VAL A 21 2.99 2.89 5.19
CA VAL A 21 2.52 3.64 4.02
C VAL A 21 3.69 4.17 3.19
N ALA A 22 4.72 4.69 3.86
CA ALA A 22 5.93 5.22 3.21
C ALA A 22 6.72 4.11 2.53
N ASP A 23 6.86 2.95 3.19
CA ASP A 23 7.53 1.80 2.60
C ASP A 23 6.81 1.31 1.34
N MET A 24 5.49 1.12 1.40
CA MET A 24 4.71 0.72 0.24
C MET A 24 4.82 1.74 -0.89
N ALA A 25 4.75 3.03 -0.57
CA ALA A 25 4.90 4.10 -1.55
C ALA A 25 6.27 4.04 -2.25
N ARG A 26 7.35 3.84 -1.48
CA ARG A 26 8.71 3.63 -1.99
C ARG A 26 8.79 2.41 -2.91
N MET A 27 8.26 1.26 -2.47
CA MET A 27 8.27 0.01 -3.24
C MET A 27 7.45 0.08 -4.53
N LEU A 28 6.45 0.97 -4.60
CA LEU A 28 5.62 1.20 -5.78
C LEU A 28 6.09 2.41 -6.61
N GLY A 29 7.14 3.12 -6.18
CA GLY A 29 7.73 4.24 -6.91
C GLY A 29 6.89 5.52 -6.92
N HIS A 30 6.12 5.79 -5.87
CA HIS A 30 5.36 7.03 -5.74
C HIS A 30 5.40 7.60 -4.31
N SER A 31 4.72 8.73 -4.07
CA SER A 31 4.73 9.41 -2.77
C SER A 31 3.74 8.79 -1.76
N ASP A 32 3.98 9.04 -0.47
CA ASP A 32 3.11 8.66 0.64
C ASP A 32 1.68 9.18 0.47
N LEU A 33 1.54 10.42 -0.02
CA LEU A 33 0.23 11.02 -0.28
C LEU A 33 -0.51 10.26 -1.38
N HIS A 34 0.19 9.82 -2.41
CA HIS A 34 -0.41 8.98 -3.46
C HIS A 34 -0.85 7.64 -2.87
N GLN A 35 -0.02 6.99 -2.06
CA GLN A 35 -0.41 5.74 -1.39
C GLN A 35 -1.67 5.90 -0.53
N ARG A 36 -1.77 6.97 0.25
CA ARG A 36 -2.97 7.26 1.06
C ARG A 36 -4.21 7.45 0.20
N ARG A 37 -4.09 8.08 -0.97
CA ARG A 37 -5.21 8.27 -1.91
C ARG A 37 -5.66 6.96 -2.56
N LEU A 38 -4.72 6.04 -2.83
CA LEU A 38 -5.05 4.70 -3.30
C LEU A 38 -5.83 3.88 -2.26
N GLU A 39 -5.52 4.07 -0.97
CA GLU A 39 -6.19 3.39 0.15
C GLU A 39 -7.45 4.11 0.66
N SER A 40 -7.73 5.33 0.18
CA SER A 40 -8.90 6.11 0.59
C SER A 40 -10.18 5.61 -0.09
N SER A 41 -11.33 5.75 0.59
CA SER A 41 -12.65 5.40 0.02
C SER A 41 -12.87 6.07 -1.33
N GLU A 42 -13.57 5.38 -2.23
CA GLU A 42 -13.90 5.86 -3.57
C GLU A 42 -14.79 7.13 -3.52
N ASP A 43 -15.50 7.34 -2.41
CA ASP A 43 -16.35 8.51 -2.17
C ASP A 43 -15.58 9.81 -1.87
N VAL A 44 -14.25 9.74 -1.71
CA VAL A 44 -13.42 10.92 -1.42
C VAL A 44 -12.93 11.54 -2.74
N ASP A 45 -13.14 12.84 -2.95
CA ASP A 45 -12.74 13.58 -4.18
C ASP A 45 -11.26 13.36 -4.60
N MET A 46 -10.38 13.12 -3.61
CA MET A 46 -8.96 12.89 -3.85
C MET A 46 -8.58 11.42 -4.06
N HIS A 47 -9.55 10.50 -4.09
CA HIS A 47 -9.32 9.10 -4.39
C HIS A 47 -8.63 8.92 -5.75
N ARG A 48 -7.79 7.89 -5.84
CA ARG A 48 -7.12 7.50 -7.07
C ARG A 48 -7.22 5.99 -7.25
N GLN A 49 -7.59 5.57 -8.46
CA GLN A 49 -7.58 4.17 -8.83
C GLN A 49 -6.14 3.69 -9.04
N ALA A 50 -5.81 2.50 -8.56
CA ALA A 50 -4.52 1.89 -8.82
C ALA A 50 -4.36 1.60 -10.32
N ARG A 51 -3.18 1.95 -10.86
CA ARG A 51 -2.84 1.61 -12.25
C ARG A 51 -2.65 0.10 -12.38
N PRO A 52 -2.92 -0.51 -13.55
CA PRO A 52 -2.72 -1.95 -13.74
C PRO A 52 -1.31 -2.45 -13.42
N THR A 53 -0.28 -1.62 -13.63
CA THR A 53 1.11 -1.92 -13.25
C THR A 53 1.30 -2.02 -11.74
N THR A 54 0.67 -1.12 -10.98
CA THR A 54 0.67 -1.15 -9.52
C THR A 54 -0.01 -2.41 -8.99
N VAL A 55 -1.15 -2.78 -9.57
CA VAL A 55 -1.88 -3.99 -9.18
C VAL A 55 -1.06 -5.26 -9.45
N ARG A 56 -0.40 -5.35 -10.61
CA ARG A 56 0.49 -6.49 -10.93
C ARG A 56 1.65 -6.61 -9.94
N LEU A 57 2.26 -5.49 -9.58
CA LEU A 57 3.38 -5.48 -8.64
C LEU A 57 2.93 -5.84 -7.21
N LEU A 58 1.79 -5.32 -6.76
CA LEU A 58 1.17 -5.69 -5.48
C LEU A 58 0.89 -7.19 -5.41
N ARG A 59 0.35 -7.78 -6.47
CA ARG A 59 0.13 -9.23 -6.52
C ARG A 59 1.44 -10.01 -6.46
N ALA A 60 2.45 -9.61 -7.22
CA ALA A 60 3.77 -10.23 -7.12
C ALA A 60 4.30 -10.20 -5.67
N TYR A 61 4.15 -9.08 -4.97
CA TYR A 61 4.51 -8.98 -3.56
C TYR A 61 3.66 -9.93 -2.69
N LEU A 62 2.36 -10.04 -2.91
CA LEU A 62 1.53 -11.00 -2.18
C LEU A 62 1.91 -12.46 -2.44
N ASP A 63 2.38 -12.76 -3.66
CA ASP A 63 2.89 -14.08 -4.07
C ASP A 63 4.30 -14.40 -3.55
N GLY A 64 4.92 -13.46 -2.82
CA GLY A 64 6.22 -13.65 -2.16
C GLY A 64 7.42 -13.07 -2.88
N TYR A 65 7.25 -12.38 -4.01
CA TYR A 65 8.34 -11.64 -4.66
C TYR A 65 8.82 -10.48 -3.76
N ARG A 66 10.13 -10.41 -3.50
CA ARG A 66 10.76 -9.36 -2.69
C ARG A 66 11.99 -8.85 -3.45
N PRO A 67 11.98 -7.65 -4.02
CA PRO A 67 13.17 -7.04 -4.64
C PRO A 67 14.27 -6.76 -3.59
N ASP A 68 15.49 -6.52 -4.07
CA ASP A 68 16.68 -6.32 -3.22
C ASP A 68 16.56 -5.12 -2.27
N ASP A 69 15.76 -4.11 -2.61
CA ASP A 69 15.53 -2.92 -1.80
C ASP A 69 14.33 -3.06 -0.83
N TRP A 70 13.86 -4.30 -0.59
CA TRP A 70 12.76 -4.54 0.34
C TRP A 70 13.10 -4.05 1.75
N PRO A 71 12.19 -3.31 2.41
CA PRO A 71 12.46 -2.77 3.74
C PRO A 71 12.57 -3.90 4.78
N MET A 72 13.73 -3.99 5.43
CA MET A 72 14.03 -5.04 6.42
C MET A 72 13.41 -4.78 7.80
N GLU A 73 13.03 -3.54 8.11
CA GLU A 73 12.45 -3.13 9.41
C GLU A 73 11.09 -2.43 9.26
N SER A 74 10.22 -2.89 8.36
CA SER A 74 8.86 -2.34 8.33
C SER A 74 8.09 -2.75 9.58
N LYS A 75 7.87 -1.80 10.49
CA LYS A 75 6.97 -1.94 11.63
C LYS A 75 5.58 -1.48 11.21
N PRO A 76 4.63 -2.40 10.90
CA PRO A 76 3.26 -2.00 10.65
C PRO A 76 2.64 -1.55 11.98
N GLY A 77 2.72 -0.24 12.27
CA GLY A 77 1.95 0.32 13.39
C GLY A 77 2.69 1.12 14.46
N LEU A 78 3.64 2.01 14.12
CA LEU A 78 3.87 3.19 14.97
C LEU A 78 2.74 4.25 14.83
N ALA A 79 1.58 3.87 14.29
CA ALA A 79 0.33 4.65 14.33
C ALA A 79 -0.67 4.11 15.37
N ALA A 80 -0.44 2.92 15.96
CA ALA A 80 -1.38 2.27 16.90
C ALA A 80 -1.10 2.61 18.38
N LYS A 81 -0.36 3.68 18.68
CA LYS A 81 -0.09 4.11 20.07
C LYS A 81 -0.22 5.63 20.27
N ARG A 82 -1.36 6.18 19.86
CA ARG A 82 -1.86 7.50 20.32
C ARG A 82 -3.40 7.51 20.38
N VAL A 83 -3.96 6.58 21.14
CA VAL A 83 -5.19 6.85 21.91
C VAL A 83 -4.78 6.60 23.34
N GLY A 84 -4.40 7.69 24.01
CA GLY A 84 -4.00 7.70 25.40
C GLY A 84 -5.05 8.41 26.23
N ALA A 85 -4.94 8.13 27.54
CA ALA A 85 -5.49 8.84 28.68
C ALA A 85 -7.00 8.70 28.91
#